data_AF-A0A1L7BHC2-F1
#
_entry.id   AF-A0A1L7BHC2-F1
#
_cell.length_a   1.000
_cell.length_b   1.000
_cell.length_c   1.000
_cell.angle_alpha   90.00
_cell.angle_beta   90.00
_cell.angle_gamma   90.00
#
_symmetry.space_group_name_H-M   'P 1'
#
loop_
_entity.id
_entity.type
_entity.pdbx_description
1 polymer ?
#
loop_
_entity_poly.entity_id
_entity_poly.type
_entity_poly.pdbx_seq_one_letter_code
_entity_poly.pdbx_strand_id
1 'polypeptide(L)'
;MILYIDSFFSIKEVFDYLVPIIVEKRYIVCNSYFDWNLSECIYIGSEEFNDINFNIYKCKEKDSNIDIFIEFNDENFELFKIRNFVSKELFKKKVNCEREVLKIENSFEKNEIIINLNMDFLIEHPNVFSVKNAEKYLDLIIFSRLLRIVEKLGYIINSDNTLIYKVKFKSDYALFQSFWNEVEKLNMNISIDIQKKCFFNSLKNVNNVLELIPLSILKSFLMQDVNIDIIIKELEFFKRVILGGDK
;
A
#
# COMPACT_ATOMS: atom_id res chain seq x y z
N MET A 1 9.04 -10.07 -30.01
CA MET A 1 9.00 -9.82 -28.54
C MET A 1 8.57 -11.04 -27.74
N ILE A 2 9.43 -11.46 -26.80
CA ILE A 2 9.18 -12.53 -25.83
C ILE A 2 8.95 -11.94 -24.43
N LEU A 3 7.88 -12.39 -23.76
CA LEU A 3 7.53 -12.00 -22.40
C LEU A 3 7.70 -13.16 -21.43
N TYR A 4 8.20 -12.85 -20.24
CA TYR A 4 8.35 -13.76 -19.12
C TYR A 4 7.50 -13.23 -17.97
N ILE A 5 6.44 -13.98 -17.64
CA ILE A 5 5.49 -13.66 -16.57
C ILE A 5 5.62 -14.74 -15.51
N ASP A 6 5.72 -14.37 -14.23
CA ASP A 6 5.78 -15.36 -13.15
C ASP A 6 4.62 -16.36 -13.27
N SER A 7 4.93 -17.65 -13.20
CA SER A 7 3.98 -18.74 -13.45
C SER A 7 2.84 -18.80 -12.43
N PHE A 8 2.95 -18.06 -11.33
CA PHE A 8 1.87 -17.85 -10.38
C PHE A 8 0.68 -17.09 -10.98
N PHE A 9 0.90 -16.34 -12.05
CA PHE A 9 -0.14 -15.59 -12.74
C PHE A 9 -0.40 -16.12 -14.15
N SER A 10 -1.65 -16.07 -14.55
CA SER A 10 -2.05 -16.10 -15.94
C SER A 10 -1.83 -14.74 -16.60
N ILE A 11 -1.70 -14.73 -17.93
CA ILE A 11 -1.54 -13.50 -18.70
C ILE A 11 -2.68 -12.49 -18.50
N LYS A 12 -3.89 -12.95 -18.13
CA LYS A 12 -5.05 -12.08 -17.86
C LYS A 12 -4.93 -11.31 -16.54
N GLU A 13 -4.20 -11.89 -15.58
CA GLU A 13 -4.05 -11.35 -14.23
C GLU A 13 -2.95 -10.30 -14.14
N VAL A 14 -2.12 -10.16 -15.18
CA VAL A 14 -1.03 -9.17 -15.23
C VAL A 14 -1.52 -7.76 -14.94
N PHE A 15 -2.63 -7.34 -15.57
CA PHE A 15 -3.18 -6.01 -15.37
C PHE A 15 -3.87 -5.87 -14.01
N ASP A 16 -4.62 -6.89 -13.59
CA ASP A 16 -5.40 -6.87 -12.35
C ASP A 16 -4.53 -6.71 -11.10
N TYR A 17 -3.30 -7.26 -11.11
CA TYR A 17 -2.37 -7.21 -9.97
C TYR A 17 -1.09 -6.43 -10.27
N LEU A 18 -1.03 -5.72 -11.39
CA LEU A 18 0.13 -4.96 -11.86
C LEU A 18 1.42 -5.80 -11.79
N VAL A 19 1.35 -7.02 -12.29
CA VAL A 19 2.43 -8.01 -12.25
C VAL A 19 3.59 -7.48 -13.10
N PRO A 20 4.82 -7.40 -12.57
CA PRO A 20 5.97 -6.99 -13.38
C PRO A 20 6.31 -8.07 -14.40
N ILE A 21 6.81 -7.67 -15.57
CA ILE A 21 7.13 -8.57 -16.69
C ILE A 21 8.59 -8.41 -17.08
N ILE A 22 9.26 -9.51 -17.42
CA ILE A 22 10.59 -9.47 -18.05
C ILE A 22 10.42 -9.63 -19.57
N VAL A 23 11.09 -8.79 -20.35
CA VAL A 23 11.01 -8.76 -21.82
C VAL A 23 12.36 -9.13 -22.40
N GLU A 24 12.36 -10.18 -23.23
CA GLU A 24 13.52 -10.72 -23.92
C GLU A 24 14.75 -10.96 -23.03
N LYS A 25 14.55 -11.14 -21.71
CA LYS A 25 15.62 -11.20 -20.68
C LYS A 25 16.59 -10.00 -20.73
N ARG A 26 16.12 -8.87 -21.26
CA ARG A 26 16.89 -7.64 -21.40
C ARG A 26 16.30 -6.49 -20.62
N TYR A 27 14.98 -6.52 -20.43
CA TYR A 27 14.26 -5.44 -19.81
C TYR A 27 13.24 -5.94 -18.78
N ILE A 28 12.93 -5.08 -17.83
CA ILE A 28 11.84 -5.24 -16.87
C ILE A 28 10.81 -4.14 -17.13
N VAL A 29 9.55 -4.51 -17.03
CA VAL A 29 8.40 -3.62 -17.06
C VAL A 29 7.69 -3.74 -15.73
N CYS A 30 7.74 -2.67 -14.92
CA CYS A 30 7.03 -2.61 -13.63
C CYS A 30 5.68 -1.89 -13.74
N ASN A 31 5.45 -1.14 -14.82
CA ASN A 31 4.26 -0.33 -15.03
C ASN A 31 3.36 -1.01 -16.04
N SER A 32 2.11 -1.25 -15.69
CA SER A 32 1.15 -1.99 -16.52
C SER A 32 0.32 -1.10 -17.45
N TYR A 33 0.59 0.21 -17.55
CA TYR A 33 0.02 1.03 -18.64
C TYR A 33 0.80 0.83 -19.96
N PHE A 34 1.10 -0.42 -20.26
CA PHE A 34 1.64 -0.82 -21.56
C PHE A 34 0.47 -1.23 -22.45
N ASP A 35 0.32 -0.57 -23.59
CA ASP A 35 -0.67 -0.87 -24.64
C ASP A 35 -0.30 -2.16 -25.43
N TRP A 36 0.04 -3.21 -24.70
CA TRP A 36 0.14 -4.54 -25.28
C TRP A 36 -1.23 -5.16 -25.26
N ASN A 37 -1.69 -5.54 -26.45
CA ASN A 37 -2.84 -6.41 -26.56
C ASN A 37 -2.41 -7.82 -26.10
N LEU A 38 -2.34 -8.03 -24.78
CA LEU A 38 -1.93 -9.30 -24.18
C LEU A 38 -2.82 -10.47 -24.63
N SER A 39 -4.03 -10.18 -25.15
CA SER A 39 -4.93 -11.19 -25.71
C SER A 39 -4.41 -11.84 -27.00
N GLU A 40 -3.45 -11.22 -27.70
CA GLU A 40 -2.81 -11.76 -28.91
C GLU A 40 -1.50 -12.52 -28.61
N CYS A 41 -1.10 -12.61 -27.35
CA CYS A 41 0.12 -13.32 -26.97
C CYS A 41 -0.12 -14.83 -26.90
N ILE A 42 0.81 -15.59 -27.47
CA ILE A 42 0.75 -17.05 -27.56
C ILE A 42 1.68 -17.64 -26.51
N TYR A 43 1.18 -18.53 -25.65
CA TYR A 43 2.02 -19.28 -24.71
C TYR A 43 2.94 -20.22 -25.49
N ILE A 44 4.25 -20.18 -25.19
CA ILE A 44 5.26 -20.97 -25.91
C ILE A 44 6.08 -21.90 -25.01
N GLY A 45 5.95 -21.80 -23.69
CA GLY A 45 6.65 -22.68 -22.75
C GLY A 45 6.82 -22.07 -21.37
N SER A 46 7.60 -22.75 -20.54
CA SER A 46 7.98 -22.27 -19.21
C SER A 46 9.48 -22.40 -18.99
N GLU A 47 10.05 -21.52 -18.17
CA GLU A 47 11.47 -21.55 -17.81
C GLU A 47 11.66 -21.07 -16.37
N GLU A 48 12.57 -21.71 -15.65
CA GLU A 48 13.00 -21.27 -14.32
C GLU A 48 14.28 -20.45 -14.44
N PHE A 49 14.30 -19.26 -13.85
CA PHE A 49 15.54 -18.54 -13.60
C PHE A 49 15.41 -17.65 -12.37
N ASN A 50 16.52 -17.49 -11.64
CA ASN A 50 16.59 -16.74 -10.38
C ASN A 50 15.51 -17.19 -9.35
N ASP A 51 15.35 -18.51 -9.20
CA ASP A 51 14.39 -19.16 -8.28
C ASP A 51 12.91 -18.79 -8.53
N ILE A 52 12.60 -18.32 -9.75
CA ILE A 52 11.23 -18.01 -10.19
C ILE A 52 10.93 -18.80 -11.46
N ASN A 53 9.79 -19.49 -11.44
CA ASN A 53 9.23 -20.13 -12.62
C ASN A 53 8.45 -19.10 -13.44
N PHE A 54 8.73 -19.03 -14.74
CA PHE A 54 8.08 -18.10 -15.65
C PHE A 54 7.31 -18.85 -16.73
N ASN A 55 6.09 -18.38 -17.01
CA ASN A 55 5.37 -18.64 -18.23
C ASN A 55 5.90 -17.72 -19.33
N ILE A 56 6.25 -18.29 -20.48
CA ILE A 56 6.81 -17.58 -21.63
C ILE A 56 5.72 -17.38 -22.67
N TYR A 57 5.58 -16.13 -23.13
CA TYR A 57 4.63 -15.76 -24.17
C TYR A 57 5.34 -15.06 -25.33
N LYS A 58 4.95 -15.40 -26.55
CA LYS A 58 5.33 -14.69 -27.77
C LYS A 58 4.22 -13.72 -28.14
N CYS A 59 4.56 -12.44 -28.23
CA CYS A 59 3.63 -11.38 -28.64
C CYS A 59 4.07 -10.79 -29.98
N LYS A 60 3.11 -10.27 -30.75
CA LYS A 60 3.43 -9.47 -31.94
C LYS A 60 4.26 -8.26 -31.52
N GLU A 61 5.30 -7.97 -32.29
CA GLU A 61 6.06 -6.73 -32.10
C GLU A 61 5.16 -5.55 -32.44
N LYS A 62 4.91 -4.71 -31.43
CA LYS A 62 4.45 -3.35 -31.63
C LYS A 62 5.65 -2.44 -31.37
N ASP A 63 5.73 -1.33 -32.09
CA ASP A 63 6.58 -0.19 -31.74
C ASP A 63 6.22 0.22 -30.31
N SER A 64 7.01 -0.25 -29.36
CA SER A 64 6.79 -0.03 -27.94
C SER A 64 7.67 1.14 -27.53
N ASN A 65 7.06 2.15 -26.89
CA ASN A 65 7.82 3.24 -26.30
C ASN A 65 8.83 2.67 -25.30
N ILE A 66 10.11 2.81 -25.63
CA ILE A 66 11.26 2.26 -24.89
C ILE A 66 11.38 2.89 -23.49
N ASP A 67 10.80 4.07 -23.28
CA ASP A 67 10.96 4.88 -22.06
C ASP A 67 10.38 4.25 -20.78
N ILE A 68 9.56 3.20 -20.88
CA ILE A 68 8.92 2.53 -19.74
C ILE A 68 9.67 1.25 -19.33
N PHE A 69 10.66 0.83 -20.13
CA PHE A 69 11.49 -0.33 -19.84
C PHE A 69 12.69 0.08 -19.00
N ILE A 70 12.99 -0.71 -17.97
CA ILE A 70 14.26 -0.62 -17.24
C ILE A 70 15.14 -1.81 -17.60
N GLU A 71 16.44 -1.64 -17.59
CA GLU A 71 17.39 -2.71 -17.91
C GLU A 71 17.27 -3.88 -16.92
N PHE A 72 17.40 -5.11 -17.43
CA PHE A 72 17.50 -6.30 -16.60
C PHE A 72 18.91 -6.39 -16.01
N ASN A 73 19.06 -5.92 -14.77
CA ASN A 73 20.27 -5.99 -13.95
C ASN A 73 19.89 -6.34 -12.49
N ASP A 74 20.88 -6.58 -11.64
CA ASP A 74 20.65 -7.03 -10.25
C ASP A 74 19.78 -6.07 -9.44
N GLU A 75 20.03 -4.76 -9.54
CA GLU A 75 19.27 -3.73 -8.81
C GLU A 75 17.80 -3.68 -9.26
N ASN A 76 17.55 -3.69 -10.57
CA ASN A 76 16.19 -3.69 -11.11
C ASN A 76 15.50 -5.05 -10.90
N PHE A 77 16.26 -6.13 -10.75
CA PHE A 77 15.72 -7.43 -10.41
C PHE A 77 15.27 -7.51 -8.93
N GLU A 78 15.93 -6.82 -8.00
CA GLU A 78 15.38 -6.59 -6.65
C GLU A 78 14.03 -5.89 -6.70
N LEU A 79 13.91 -4.85 -7.53
CA LEU A 79 12.65 -4.16 -7.77
C LEU A 79 11.58 -5.10 -8.33
N PHE A 80 11.94 -5.92 -9.32
CA PHE A 80 11.06 -6.96 -9.87
C PHE A 80 10.55 -7.89 -8.77
N LYS A 81 11.43 -8.39 -7.90
CA LYS A 81 11.07 -9.30 -6.80
C LYS A 81 10.08 -8.66 -5.83
N ILE A 82 10.31 -7.40 -5.44
CA ILE A 82 9.39 -6.64 -4.57
C ILE A 82 8.01 -6.53 -5.22
N ARG A 83 7.95 -6.04 -6.47
CA ARG A 83 6.71 -5.83 -7.20
C ARG A 83 5.94 -7.13 -7.40
N ASN A 84 6.64 -8.19 -7.78
CA ASN A 84 6.09 -9.53 -7.98
C ASN A 84 5.56 -10.11 -6.66
N PHE A 85 6.28 -9.92 -5.55
CA PHE A 85 5.83 -10.33 -4.22
C PHE A 85 4.53 -9.62 -3.82
N VAL A 86 4.44 -8.30 -3.99
CA VAL A 86 3.20 -7.55 -3.70
C VAL A 86 2.03 -8.07 -4.55
N SER A 87 2.23 -8.30 -5.85
CA SER A 87 1.20 -8.89 -6.71
C SER A 87 0.76 -10.27 -6.22
N LYS A 88 1.71 -11.11 -5.75
CA LYS A 88 1.42 -12.48 -5.29
C LYS A 88 0.61 -12.46 -4.01
N GLU A 89 1.00 -11.63 -3.05
CA GLU A 89 0.28 -11.51 -1.78
C GLU A 89 -1.12 -10.93 -2.00
N LEU A 90 -1.26 -9.93 -2.87
CA LEU A 90 -2.57 -9.39 -3.21
C LEU A 90 -3.49 -10.44 -3.86
N PHE A 91 -2.95 -11.26 -4.77
CA PHE A 91 -3.69 -12.36 -5.37
C PHE A 91 -4.11 -13.40 -4.32
N LYS A 92 -3.19 -13.84 -3.46
CA LYS A 92 -3.48 -14.82 -2.39
C LYS A 92 -4.60 -14.32 -1.48
N LYS A 93 -4.52 -13.06 -1.04
CA LYS A 93 -5.56 -12.45 -0.17
C LYS A 93 -6.93 -12.45 -0.83
N LYS A 94 -6.99 -12.12 -2.13
CA LYS A 94 -8.24 -12.17 -2.91
C LYS A 94 -8.80 -13.59 -3.01
N VAL A 95 -7.96 -14.58 -3.30
CA VAL A 95 -8.37 -16.00 -3.43
C VAL A 95 -8.82 -16.58 -2.09
N ASN A 96 -8.13 -16.25 -1.01
CA ASN A 96 -8.46 -16.72 0.34
C ASN A 96 -9.64 -15.98 0.98
N CYS A 97 -10.21 -14.97 0.31
CA CYS A 97 -11.23 -14.08 0.86
C CYS A 97 -10.78 -13.43 2.19
N GLU A 98 -9.48 -13.12 2.30
CA GLU A 98 -8.92 -12.40 3.44
C GLU A 98 -9.27 -10.92 3.33
N ARG A 99 -10.16 -10.46 4.21
CA ARG A 99 -10.70 -9.10 4.20
C ARG A 99 -10.12 -8.32 5.37
N GLU A 100 -8.84 -8.03 5.29
CA GLU A 100 -8.17 -7.17 6.27
C GLU A 100 -8.54 -5.69 6.08
N VAL A 101 -8.26 -4.86 7.09
CA VAL A 101 -8.57 -3.42 7.08
C VAL A 101 -7.84 -2.71 5.95
N LEU A 102 -6.53 -2.95 5.83
CA LEU A 102 -5.67 -2.36 4.82
C LEU A 102 -5.41 -3.36 3.69
N LYS A 103 -5.32 -2.81 2.48
CA LYS A 103 -4.82 -3.48 1.28
C LYS A 103 -3.50 -2.81 0.90
N ILE A 104 -2.54 -3.62 0.46
CA ILE A 104 -1.27 -3.16 -0.09
C ILE A 104 -1.25 -3.56 -1.56
N GLU A 105 -0.98 -2.59 -2.44
CA GLU A 105 -0.94 -2.81 -3.88
C GLU A 105 0.21 -2.03 -4.53
N ASN A 106 0.59 -2.49 -5.70
CA ASN A 106 1.57 -1.85 -6.54
C ASN A 106 1.06 -0.47 -7.02
N SER A 107 1.92 0.56 -7.05
CA SER A 107 1.63 1.82 -7.77
C SER A 107 1.98 1.72 -9.25
N PHE A 108 1.58 2.69 -10.06
CA PHE A 108 2.15 2.91 -11.40
C PHE A 108 3.52 3.60 -11.36
N GLU A 109 3.96 4.06 -10.18
CA GLU A 109 5.34 4.52 -9.99
C GLU A 109 6.24 3.34 -9.62
N LYS A 110 7.43 3.27 -10.24
CA LYS A 110 8.28 2.07 -10.21
C LYS A 110 8.61 1.60 -8.78
N ASN A 111 8.99 2.52 -7.91
CA ASN A 111 9.47 2.27 -6.56
C ASN A 111 8.46 2.75 -5.50
N GLU A 112 7.17 2.64 -5.82
CA GLU A 112 6.09 3.04 -4.94
C GLU A 112 5.05 1.91 -4.80
N ILE A 113 4.55 1.75 -3.58
CA ILE A 113 3.35 0.98 -3.29
C ILE A 113 2.27 1.90 -2.72
N ILE A 114 1.04 1.48 -2.86
CA ILE A 114 -0.12 2.11 -2.27
C ILE A 114 -0.61 1.22 -1.13
N ILE A 115 -0.80 1.81 0.04
CA ILE A 115 -1.54 1.21 1.14
C ILE A 115 -2.85 1.97 1.24
N ASN A 116 -3.96 1.29 1.14
CA ASN A 116 -5.29 1.89 1.21
C ASN A 116 -6.26 1.02 2.00
N LEU A 117 -7.41 1.60 2.34
CA LEU A 117 -8.47 0.85 2.98
C LEU A 117 -9.04 -0.20 2.02
N ASN A 118 -9.26 -1.41 2.52
CA ASN A 118 -9.94 -2.44 1.77
C ASN A 118 -11.45 -2.16 1.73
N MET A 119 -12.01 -1.97 0.52
CA MET A 119 -13.44 -1.72 0.34
C MET A 119 -14.31 -2.89 0.78
N ASP A 120 -13.82 -4.12 0.71
CA ASP A 120 -14.59 -5.28 1.18
C ASP A 120 -14.75 -5.26 2.71
N PHE A 121 -13.70 -4.86 3.43
CA PHE A 121 -13.75 -4.67 4.89
C PHE A 121 -14.75 -3.57 5.27
N LEU A 122 -14.79 -2.48 4.50
CA LEU A 122 -15.76 -1.40 4.69
C LEU A 122 -17.21 -1.89 4.60
N ILE A 123 -17.50 -2.68 3.58
CA ILE A 123 -18.85 -3.19 3.29
C ILE A 123 -19.31 -4.13 4.43
N GLU A 124 -18.40 -4.89 5.02
CA GLU A 124 -18.67 -5.78 6.15
C GLU A 124 -18.84 -5.09 7.49
N HIS A 125 -18.21 -3.94 7.66
CA HIS A 125 -18.16 -3.23 8.93
C HIS A 125 -18.70 -1.79 8.81
N PRO A 126 -19.95 -1.59 8.33
CA PRO A 126 -20.51 -0.26 8.09
C PRO A 126 -20.68 0.54 9.40
N ASN A 127 -20.78 -0.15 10.53
CA ASN A 127 -20.86 0.44 11.87
C ASN A 127 -19.58 1.17 12.29
N VAL A 128 -18.43 0.88 11.66
CA VAL A 128 -17.17 1.59 11.94
C VAL A 128 -17.22 3.02 11.43
N PHE A 129 -17.82 3.21 10.26
CA PHE A 129 -17.84 4.49 9.56
C PHE A 129 -19.14 5.28 9.76
N SER A 130 -20.12 4.71 10.46
CA SER A 130 -21.32 5.43 10.88
C SER A 130 -21.08 6.42 12.03
N VAL A 131 -19.94 6.31 12.72
CA VAL A 131 -19.58 7.21 13.82
C VAL A 131 -18.88 8.45 13.26
N LYS A 132 -19.34 9.64 13.69
CA LYS A 132 -18.74 10.92 13.31
C LYS A 132 -17.22 10.91 13.60
N ASN A 133 -16.44 11.40 12.63
CA ASN A 133 -14.97 11.46 12.67
C ASN A 133 -14.23 10.11 12.78
N ALA A 134 -14.91 8.96 12.68
CA ALA A 134 -14.23 7.67 12.74
C ALA A 134 -13.20 7.50 11.62
N GLU A 135 -13.55 7.86 10.39
CA GLU A 135 -12.64 7.81 9.24
C GLU A 135 -11.36 8.62 9.50
N LYS A 136 -11.53 9.85 9.98
CA LYS A 136 -10.43 10.76 10.30
C LYS A 136 -9.54 10.23 11.43
N TYR A 137 -10.14 9.64 12.46
CA TYR A 137 -9.39 9.06 13.57
C TYR A 137 -8.62 7.82 13.14
N LEU A 138 -9.26 6.95 12.36
CA LEU A 138 -8.65 5.75 11.79
C LEU A 138 -7.44 6.12 10.92
N ASP A 139 -7.61 7.12 10.06
CA ASP A 139 -6.55 7.65 9.21
C ASP A 139 -5.34 8.15 10.02
N LEU A 140 -5.55 8.90 11.10
CA LEU A 140 -4.45 9.38 11.94
C LEU A 140 -3.71 8.25 12.66
N ILE A 141 -4.42 7.24 13.17
CA ILE A 141 -3.80 6.07 13.82
C ILE A 141 -2.94 5.31 12.82
N ILE A 142 -3.50 5.01 11.64
CA ILE A 142 -2.78 4.27 10.60
C ILE A 142 -1.58 5.07 10.14
N PHE A 143 -1.77 6.35 9.80
CA PHE A 143 -0.69 7.21 9.34
C PHE A 143 0.44 7.32 10.36
N SER A 144 0.13 7.56 11.64
CA SER A 144 1.13 7.63 12.70
C SER A 144 1.95 6.34 12.84
N ARG A 145 1.29 5.17 12.76
CA ARG A 145 1.97 3.88 12.87
C ARG A 145 2.78 3.55 11.61
N LEU A 146 2.26 3.83 10.42
CA LEU A 146 2.99 3.67 9.16
C LEU A 146 4.22 4.58 9.10
N LEU A 147 4.10 5.84 9.56
CA LEU A 147 5.21 6.80 9.59
C LEU A 147 6.41 6.22 10.36
N ARG A 148 6.18 5.69 11.57
CA ARG A 148 7.22 5.04 12.37
C ARG A 148 7.86 3.83 11.67
N ILE A 149 7.05 3.03 10.96
CA ILE A 149 7.54 1.87 10.20
C ILE A 149 8.46 2.33 9.06
N VAL A 150 8.03 3.32 8.27
CA VAL A 150 8.82 3.77 7.11
C VAL A 150 10.09 4.51 7.53
N GLU A 151 10.05 5.30 8.60
CA GLU A 151 11.21 6.03 9.11
C GLU A 151 12.31 5.07 9.60
N LYS A 152 11.92 4.03 10.36
CA LYS A 152 12.83 2.97 10.81
C LYS A 152 13.58 2.29 9.65
N LEU A 153 12.95 2.22 8.47
CA LEU A 153 13.50 1.54 7.29
C LEU A 153 14.08 2.53 6.26
N GLY A 154 14.04 3.83 6.53
CA GLY A 154 14.52 4.88 5.63
C GLY A 154 13.71 4.99 4.33
N TYR A 155 12.40 4.70 4.40
CA TYR A 155 11.41 4.89 3.33
C TYR A 155 10.69 6.23 3.49
N ILE A 156 9.98 6.65 2.45
CA ILE A 156 9.24 7.92 2.42
C ILE A 156 7.75 7.61 2.28
N ILE A 157 6.91 8.26 3.08
CA ILE A 157 5.45 8.13 3.00
C ILE A 157 4.80 9.49 2.71
N ASN A 158 3.85 9.49 1.78
CA ASN A 158 2.98 10.62 1.47
C ASN A 158 1.52 10.20 1.65
N SER A 159 0.66 11.13 2.08
CA SER A 159 -0.77 10.86 2.29
C SER A 159 -1.61 12.11 2.02
N ASP A 160 -1.79 12.40 0.73
CA ASP A 160 -2.58 13.55 0.28
C ASP A 160 -4.10 13.31 0.43
N ASN A 161 -4.51 12.04 0.45
CA ASN A 161 -5.90 11.62 0.58
C ASN A 161 -6.10 10.81 1.88
N THR A 162 -7.30 10.88 2.44
CA THR A 162 -7.69 10.10 3.61
C THR A 162 -7.61 8.60 3.31
N LEU A 163 -6.97 7.85 4.20
CA LEU A 163 -6.82 6.39 4.12
C LEU A 163 -6.14 5.89 2.84
N ILE A 164 -5.34 6.73 2.19
CA ILE A 164 -4.47 6.37 1.06
C ILE A 164 -3.06 6.85 1.38
N TYR A 165 -2.12 5.91 1.35
CA TYR A 165 -0.73 6.14 1.69
C TYR A 165 0.16 5.64 0.57
N LYS A 166 1.01 6.53 0.06
CA LYS A 166 2.01 6.20 -0.95
C LYS A 166 3.35 6.03 -0.27
N VAL A 167 3.92 4.84 -0.35
CA VAL A 167 5.23 4.54 0.25
C VAL A 167 6.24 4.35 -0.85
N LYS A 168 7.25 5.24 -0.89
CA LYS A 168 8.43 5.09 -1.74
C LYS A 168 9.48 4.26 -1.02
N PHE A 169 9.89 3.18 -1.66
CA PHE A 169 10.82 2.20 -1.11
C PHE A 169 12.13 2.15 -1.92
N LYS A 170 13.15 1.51 -1.33
CA LYS A 170 14.43 1.21 -1.98
C LYS A 170 14.39 -0.19 -2.57
N SER A 171 15.09 -0.43 -3.68
CA SER A 171 15.18 -1.75 -4.35
C SER A 171 16.02 -2.75 -3.53
N ASP A 172 15.52 -3.12 -2.36
CA ASP A 172 16.10 -4.13 -1.47
C ASP A 172 14.97 -5.06 -0.99
N TYR A 173 14.94 -6.28 -1.53
CA TYR A 173 13.86 -7.21 -1.25
C TYR A 173 13.82 -7.65 0.22
N ALA A 174 14.98 -7.82 0.88
CA ALA A 174 15.03 -8.24 2.28
C ALA A 174 14.50 -7.13 3.22
N LEU A 175 14.88 -5.88 2.94
CA LEU A 175 14.34 -4.72 3.65
C LEU A 175 12.84 -4.57 3.42
N PHE A 176 12.38 -4.79 2.18
CA PHE A 176 10.96 -4.77 1.85
C PHE A 176 10.16 -5.87 2.55
N GLN A 177 10.69 -7.08 2.68
CA GLN A 177 10.04 -8.15 3.46
C GLN A 177 9.88 -7.76 4.94
N SER A 178 10.88 -7.08 5.50
CA SER A 178 10.79 -6.55 6.87
C SER A 178 9.69 -5.50 7.00
N PHE A 179 9.61 -4.58 6.02
CA PHE A 179 8.52 -3.61 5.92
C PHE A 179 7.15 -4.29 5.86
N TRP A 180 6.97 -5.25 4.94
CA TRP A 180 5.72 -5.97 4.74
C TRP A 180 5.22 -6.60 6.04
N ASN A 181 6.10 -7.33 6.74
CA ASN A 181 5.76 -8.00 7.99
C ASN A 181 5.31 -7.02 9.09
N GLU A 182 5.89 -5.82 9.17
CA GLU A 182 5.46 -4.80 10.13
C GLU A 182 4.08 -4.20 9.75
N VAL A 183 3.81 -4.03 8.46
CA VAL A 183 2.50 -3.56 7.98
C VAL A 183 1.41 -4.62 8.20
N GLU A 184 1.69 -5.91 7.98
CA GLU A 184 0.75 -7.00 8.27
C GLU A 184 0.40 -7.04 9.77
N LYS A 185 1.39 -6.92 10.66
CA LYS A 185 1.15 -6.83 12.11
C LYS A 185 0.30 -5.60 12.47
N LEU A 186 0.58 -4.46 11.84
CA LEU A 186 -0.23 -3.25 12.00
C LEU A 186 -1.68 -3.52 11.60
N ASN A 187 -1.89 -4.17 10.46
CA ASN A 187 -3.22 -4.49 9.93
C ASN A 187 -4.02 -5.38 10.87
N MET A 188 -3.38 -6.45 11.38
CA MET A 188 -3.97 -7.34 12.39
C MET A 188 -4.34 -6.59 13.66
N ASN A 189 -3.46 -5.72 14.17
CA ASN A 189 -3.72 -4.95 15.38
C ASN A 189 -4.90 -3.99 15.21
N ILE A 190 -4.98 -3.28 14.08
CA ILE A 190 -6.10 -2.38 13.80
C ILE A 190 -7.41 -3.16 13.69
N SER A 191 -7.39 -4.31 13.00
CA SER A 191 -8.55 -5.19 12.88
C SER A 191 -9.09 -5.60 14.26
N ILE A 192 -8.19 -5.98 15.17
CA ILE A 192 -8.52 -6.31 16.56
C ILE A 192 -9.09 -5.09 17.32
N ASP A 193 -8.45 -3.91 17.18
CA ASP A 193 -8.87 -2.68 17.86
C ASP A 193 -10.29 -2.24 17.46
N ILE A 194 -10.64 -2.42 16.18
CA ILE A 194 -11.97 -2.19 15.63
C ILE A 194 -12.98 -3.19 16.20
N GLN A 195 -12.67 -4.49 16.15
CA GLN A 195 -13.58 -5.55 16.61
C GLN A 195 -13.85 -5.47 18.12
N LYS A 196 -12.84 -5.15 18.93
CA LYS A 196 -12.95 -5.06 20.40
C LYS A 196 -13.60 -3.76 20.90
N LYS A 197 -14.06 -2.88 20.00
CA LYS A 197 -14.60 -1.55 20.31
C LYS A 197 -13.64 -0.60 21.05
N CYS A 198 -12.38 -0.98 21.26
CA CYS A 198 -11.34 -0.11 21.81
C CYS A 198 -11.19 1.16 20.97
N PHE A 199 -11.30 1.00 19.65
CA PHE A 199 -11.35 2.09 18.68
C PHE A 199 -12.42 3.15 19.04
N PHE A 200 -13.67 2.72 19.25
CA PHE A 200 -14.79 3.65 19.52
C PHE A 200 -14.67 4.34 20.89
N ASN A 201 -14.13 3.65 21.90
CA ASN A 201 -13.91 4.27 23.21
C ASN A 201 -12.89 5.39 23.12
N SER A 202 -11.81 5.17 22.37
CA SER A 202 -10.77 6.19 22.17
C SER A 202 -11.29 7.36 21.35
N LEU A 203 -12.06 7.08 20.28
CA LEU A 203 -12.70 8.09 19.44
C LEU A 203 -13.59 9.04 20.25
N LYS A 204 -14.38 8.53 21.20
CA LYS A 204 -15.27 9.36 22.03
C LYS A 204 -14.52 10.45 22.80
N ASN A 205 -13.31 10.15 23.26
CA ASN A 205 -12.50 11.09 24.04
C ASN A 205 -11.99 12.24 23.15
N VAL A 206 -11.69 11.94 21.88
CA VAL A 206 -11.00 12.87 20.97
C VAL A 206 -11.94 13.50 19.93
N ASN A 207 -13.20 13.06 19.88
CA ASN A 207 -14.14 13.44 18.82
C ASN A 207 -14.27 14.97 18.66
N ASN A 208 -14.37 15.68 19.77
CA ASN A 208 -14.47 17.14 19.77
C ASN A 208 -13.24 17.83 19.20
N VAL A 209 -12.05 17.25 19.41
CA VAL A 209 -10.79 17.79 18.89
C VAL A 209 -10.71 17.57 17.37
N LEU A 210 -11.13 16.38 16.92
CA LEU A 210 -11.18 16.03 15.50
C LEU A 210 -12.16 16.90 14.70
N GLU A 211 -13.22 17.43 15.31
CA GLU A 211 -14.13 18.36 14.62
C GLU A 211 -13.49 19.71 14.30
N LEU A 212 -12.58 20.19 15.16
CA LEU A 212 -12.06 21.55 15.09
C LEU A 212 -10.86 21.71 14.17
N ILE A 213 -10.08 20.65 13.97
CA ILE A 213 -8.76 20.77 13.33
C ILE A 213 -8.74 20.00 12.03
N PRO A 214 -8.44 20.63 10.88
CA PRO A 214 -8.26 19.94 9.60
C PRO A 214 -7.33 18.72 9.68
N LEU A 215 -7.67 17.64 8.97
CA LEU A 215 -6.88 16.41 8.96
C LEU A 215 -5.42 16.64 8.49
N SER A 216 -5.23 17.52 7.50
CA SER A 216 -3.91 17.89 6.99
C SER A 216 -3.00 18.50 8.07
N ILE A 217 -3.55 19.32 8.96
CA ILE A 217 -2.81 19.92 10.08
C ILE A 217 -2.39 18.82 11.06
N LEU A 218 -3.31 17.92 11.43
CA LEU A 218 -2.99 16.80 12.32
C LEU A 218 -1.90 15.88 11.74
N LYS A 219 -1.96 15.57 10.44
CA LYS A 219 -0.89 14.82 9.75
C LYS A 219 0.44 15.57 9.76
N SER A 220 0.43 16.89 9.57
CA SER A 220 1.66 17.70 9.60
C SER A 220 2.35 17.66 10.97
N PHE A 221 1.60 17.63 12.07
CA PHE A 221 2.17 17.45 13.40
C PHE A 221 2.77 16.05 13.59
N LEU A 222 2.09 15.00 13.09
CA LEU A 222 2.64 13.64 13.13
C LEU A 222 3.97 13.54 12.36
N MET A 223 4.10 14.21 11.20
CA MET A 223 5.35 14.28 10.44
C MET A 223 6.48 15.07 11.14
N GLN A 224 6.14 15.85 12.18
CA GLN A 224 7.11 16.54 13.05
C GLN A 224 7.42 15.72 14.30
N ASP A 225 7.11 14.42 14.29
CA ASP A 225 7.32 13.47 15.38
C ASP A 225 6.54 13.80 16.67
N VAL A 226 5.44 14.57 16.54
CA VAL A 226 4.54 14.84 17.66
C VAL A 226 3.58 13.66 17.80
N ASN A 227 3.60 12.99 18.97
CA ASN A 227 2.69 11.87 19.24
C ASN A 227 1.23 12.32 19.23
N ILE A 228 0.34 11.52 18.63
CA ILE A 228 -1.11 11.75 18.62
C ILE A 228 -1.69 12.00 20.02
N ASP A 229 -1.21 11.29 21.05
CA ASP A 229 -1.67 11.49 22.43
C ASP A 229 -1.27 12.85 23.00
N ILE A 230 -0.10 13.37 22.58
CA ILE A 230 0.37 14.71 22.95
C ILE A 230 -0.48 15.75 22.22
N ILE A 231 -0.69 15.56 20.91
CA ILE A 231 -1.57 16.42 20.11
C ILE A 231 -2.96 16.50 20.77
N ILE A 232 -3.56 15.36 21.09
CA ILE A 232 -4.87 15.30 21.77
C ILE A 232 -4.84 16.07 23.09
N LYS A 233 -3.84 15.81 23.96
CA LYS A 233 -3.74 16.46 25.27
C LYS A 233 -3.54 17.97 25.18
N GLU A 234 -2.67 18.42 24.29
CA GLU A 234 -2.40 19.85 24.09
C GLU A 234 -3.64 20.57 23.54
N LEU A 235 -4.37 19.93 22.63
CA LEU A 235 -5.59 20.51 22.07
C LEU A 235 -6.74 20.53 23.07
N GLU A 236 -6.87 19.52 23.92
CA GLU A 236 -7.79 19.55 25.07
C GLU A 236 -7.40 20.64 26.07
N PHE A 237 -6.11 20.89 26.27
CA PHE A 237 -5.63 21.99 27.10
C PHE A 237 -5.96 23.35 26.47
N PHE A 238 -5.63 23.57 25.19
CA PHE A 238 -5.96 24.81 24.48
C PHE A 238 -7.46 25.06 24.46
N LYS A 239 -8.28 24.03 24.24
CA LYS A 239 -9.74 24.14 24.33
C LYS A 239 -10.17 24.61 25.72
N ARG A 240 -9.59 24.06 26.79
CA ARG A 240 -9.86 24.52 28.17
C ARG A 240 -9.39 25.95 28.41
N VAL A 241 -8.29 26.40 27.83
CA VAL A 241 -7.79 27.78 27.99
C VAL A 241 -8.64 28.78 27.21
N ILE A 242 -9.06 28.42 25.98
CA ILE A 242 -9.81 29.30 25.08
C ILE A 242 -11.31 29.32 25.41
N LEU A 243 -11.89 28.16 25.75
CA LEU A 243 -13.32 28.04 26.11
C LEU A 243 -13.57 28.08 27.62
N GLY A 244 -12.53 27.96 28.44
CA GLY A 244 -12.57 28.09 29.91
C GLY A 244 -12.06 29.43 30.41
N GLY A 245 -12.36 30.48 29.64
CA GLY A 245 -12.53 31.82 30.16
C GLY A 245 -13.86 32.03 30.89
N ASP A 246 -14.52 30.99 31.39
CA ASP A 246 -15.66 31.12 32.31
C ASP A 246 -15.58 30.07 33.44
N LYS A 247 -15.80 30.60 34.64
CA LYS A 247 -15.80 29.92 35.96
C LYS A 247 -16.99 28.98 36.13
#